data_AF-A0A6C7DZW1-F1
#
_entry.id   AF-A0A6C7DZW1-F1
#
_cell.length_a   1.000
_cell.length_b   1.000
_cell.length_c   1.000
_cell.angle_alpha   90.00
_cell.angle_beta   90.00
_cell.angle_gamma   90.00
#
_symmetry.space_group_name_H-M   'P 1'
#
loop_
_entity.id
_entity.type
_entity.pdbx_description
1 polymer ?
#
loop_
_entity_poly.entity_id
_entity_poly.type
_entity_poly.pdbx_seq_one_letter_code
_entity_poly.pdbx_strand_id
1 'polypeptide(L)' 'MEFDCPRCQTPTTDEFYAPCSTCRADLVAKFASEGRVVDVAEYEPKMNVTPNAVALKDD' A
#
# COMPACT_ATOMS: atom_id res chain seq x y z
N MET A 1 -10.37 1.93 -25.09
CA MET A 1 -9.29 2.82 -25.55
C MET A 1 -8.17 1.96 -26.08
N GLU A 2 -7.58 2.31 -27.22
CA GLU A 2 -6.40 1.63 -27.78
C GLU A 2 -5.12 2.30 -27.29
N PHE A 3 -4.17 1.51 -26.79
CA PHE A 3 -2.87 1.99 -26.32
C PHE A 3 -1.86 0.83 -26.21
N ASP A 4 -0.57 1.16 -26.12
CA ASP A 4 0.48 0.18 -25.84
C ASP A 4 0.56 -0.08 -24.33
N CYS A 5 0.48 -1.36 -23.95
CA CYS A 5 0.57 -1.76 -22.55
C CYS A 5 1.85 -1.20 -21.88
N PRO A 6 1.76 -0.46 -20.76
CA PRO A 6 2.94 0.16 -20.12
C PRO A 6 3.96 -0.85 -19.56
N ARG A 7 3.62 -2.14 -19.50
CA ARG A 7 4.50 -3.20 -18.99
C ARG A 7 5.18 -4.01 -20.09
N CYS A 8 4.40 -4.50 -21.07
CA CYS A 8 4.90 -5.39 -22.12
C CYS A 8 4.92 -4.76 -23.52
N GLN A 9 4.48 -3.50 -23.65
CA GLN A 9 4.43 -2.74 -24.91
C GLN A 9 3.59 -3.41 -26.02
N THR A 10 2.76 -4.38 -25.68
CA THR A 10 1.83 -4.98 -26.63
C THR A 10 0.63 -4.05 -26.83
N PRO A 11 0.21 -3.80 -28.08
CA PRO A 11 -1.01 -3.05 -28.37
C PRO A 11 -2.22 -3.74 -27.73
N THR A 12 -3.02 -2.98 -26.98
CA THR A 12 -4.20 -3.51 -26.27
C THR A 12 -5.37 -2.55 -26.38
N THR A 13 -6.58 -3.08 -26.19
CA THR A 13 -7.82 -2.29 -26.05
C THR A 13 -8.42 -2.56 -24.69
N ASP A 14 -8.46 -1.54 -23.84
CA ASP A 14 -8.98 -1.64 -22.46
C ASP A 14 -9.75 -0.37 -22.06
N GLU A 15 -10.53 -0.46 -20.98
CA GLU A 15 -11.30 0.67 -20.43
C GLU A 15 -10.38 1.73 -19.78
N PHE A 16 -9.34 1.27 -19.08
CA PHE A 16 -8.40 2.10 -18.35
C PHE A 16 -6.97 1.93 -18.86
N TYR A 17 -6.19 3.02 -18.81
CA TYR A 17 -4.76 2.96 -19.06
C TYR A 17 -4.06 2.22 -17.91
N ALA A 18 -3.63 0.99 -18.16
CA ALA A 18 -3.08 0.06 -17.18
C ALA A 18 -2.31 -1.08 -17.87
N PRO A 19 -1.56 -1.93 -17.14
CA PRO A 19 -1.04 -3.17 -17.71
C PRO A 19 -2.17 -4.01 -18.34
N CYS A 20 -1.94 -4.64 -19.49
CA CYS A 20 -2.95 -5.45 -20.16
C CYS A 20 -3.44 -6.63 -19.29
N SER A 21 -4.57 -7.24 -19.65
CA SER A 21 -5.17 -8.36 -18.91
C SER A 21 -4.20 -9.52 -18.65
N THR A 22 -3.40 -9.90 -19.65
CA THR A 22 -2.37 -10.95 -19.52
C THR A 22 -1.31 -10.58 -18.48
N CYS A 23 -0.76 -9.36 -18.57
CA CYS A 23 0.20 -8.87 -17.60
C CYS A 23 -0.36 -8.83 -16.17
N ARG A 24 -1.63 -8.45 -16.02
CA ARG A 24 -2.31 -8.46 -14.72
C ARG A 24 -2.46 -9.90 -14.19
N ALA A 25 -2.89 -10.82 -15.04
CA ALA A 25 -3.02 -12.23 -14.66
C ALA A 25 -1.68 -12.84 -14.23
N ASP A 26 -0.59 -12.57 -14.97
CA ASP A 26 0.75 -13.04 -14.62
C ASP A 26 1.23 -12.51 -13.27
N LEU A 27 0.98 -11.22 -13.00
CA LEU A 27 1.32 -10.59 -11.72
C LEU A 27 0.52 -11.18 -10.57
N VAL A 28 -0.79 -11.38 -10.76
CA VAL A 28 -1.64 -12.03 -9.76
C VAL A 28 -1.17 -13.47 -9.52
N ALA A 29 -0.91 -14.26 -10.56
CA ALA A 29 -0.41 -15.62 -10.39
C ALA A 29 0.94 -15.69 -9.66
N LYS A 30 1.81 -14.70 -9.88
CA LYS A 30 3.15 -14.67 -9.28
C LYS A 30 3.18 -14.11 -7.86
N PHE A 31 2.31 -13.17 -7.54
CA PHE A 31 2.39 -12.38 -6.30
C PHE A 31 1.12 -12.44 -5.45
N ALA A 32 0.08 -13.14 -5.88
CA ALA A 32 -1.05 -13.44 -5.01
C ALA A 32 -0.51 -14.14 -3.77
N SER A 33 -0.70 -13.50 -2.62
CA SER A 33 -0.48 -14.13 -1.34
C SER A 33 -1.81 -14.68 -0.86
N GLU A 34 -1.76 -15.80 -0.17
CA GLU A 34 -2.91 -16.27 0.58
C GLU A 34 -3.26 -15.23 1.65
N GLY A 35 -4.56 -14.96 1.80
CA GLY A 35 -5.03 -14.10 2.87
C GLY A 35 -4.61 -14.70 4.21
N ARG A 36 -3.78 -13.99 4.96
CA ARG A 36 -3.35 -14.41 6.30
C ARG A 36 -4.13 -13.65 7.36
N VAL A 37 -4.42 -14.32 8.48
CA VAL A 37 -4.88 -13.65 9.69
C VAL A 37 -3.73 -12.77 10.18
N VAL A 38 -4.03 -11.48 10.33
CA VAL A 38 -3.10 -10.53 10.96
C VAL A 38 -3.60 -10.29 12.37
N ASP A 39 -2.88 -10.83 13.36
CA ASP A 39 -3.13 -10.49 14.75
C ASP A 39 -2.82 -9.01 14.96
N VAL A 40 -3.88 -8.23 15.16
CA VAL A 40 -3.76 -6.81 15.48
C VAL A 40 -3.39 -6.72 16.95
N ALA A 41 -2.12 -6.40 17.23
CA ALA A 41 -1.72 -6.04 18.58
C ALA A 41 -2.46 -4.76 19.02
N GLU A 42 -2.85 -4.70 20.29
CA GLU A 42 -3.43 -3.49 20.85
C GLU A 42 -2.46 -2.30 20.69
N TYR A 43 -3.00 -1.13 20.37
CA TYR A 43 -2.21 0.07 20.23
C TYR A 43 -1.67 0.49 21.59
N GLU A 44 -0.35 0.38 21.78
CA GLU A 44 0.36 0.92 22.94
C GLU A 44 0.87 2.33 22.63
N PRO A 45 0.32 3.39 23.28
CA PRO A 45 0.81 4.75 23.10
C PRO A 45 2.27 4.84 23.58
N LYS A 46 3.20 5.04 22.65
CA LYS A 46 4.58 5.29 23.03
C LYS A 46 4.69 6.72 23.58
N MET A 47 4.66 6.85 24.91
CA MET A 47 4.81 8.10 25.64
C MET A 47 6.25 8.62 25.52
N ASN A 48 6.61 9.16 24.35
CA ASN A 48 7.89 9.84 24.11
C ASN A 48 7.80 11.34 24.46
N VAL A 49 7.03 11.69 25.49
CA VAL A 49 6.91 13.08 25.93
C VAL A 49 7.88 13.34 27.08
N THR A 50 8.83 14.25 26.87
CA THR A 50 9.56 14.87 27.96
C THR A 50 8.65 15.96 28.55
N PRO A 51 8.39 15.99 29.87
CA PRO A 51 7.60 17.06 30.48
C PRO A 51 8.18 18.43 30.11
N ASN A 52 7.35 19.31 29.56
CA ASN A 52 7.76 20.67 29.23
C ASN A 52 7.99 21.45 30.54
N ALA A 53 9.19 22.01 30.73
CA ALA A 53 9.60 22.70 31.96
C ALA A 53 8.74 23.93 32.32
N VAL A 54 7.94 24.43 31.37
CA VAL A 54 7.02 25.58 31.53
C VAL A 54 5.79 25.25 32.39
N ALA A 55 5.53 23.97 32.71
CA ALA A 55 4.42 23.54 33.58
C ALA A 55 4.77 23.46 35.08
N LEU A 56 5.95 23.93 35.50
CA LEU A 56 6.24 24.14 36.91
C LEU A 56 5.70 25.52 37.31
N LYS A 57 4.72 25.54 38.22
CA LYS A 57 4.42 26.74 38.98
C LYS A 57 5.51 26.84 40.05
N ASP A 58 6.48 27.72 39.84
CA ASP A 58 7.25 28.23 40.97
C ASP A 58 6.27 29.09 41.79
N ASP A 59 6.19 28.83 43.10
CA ASP A 59 5.36 29.58 44.05
C ASP A 59 5.67 31.09 44.04
#